data_AF-A0A6L9ZPR2-F1
#
_entry.id   AF-A0A6L9ZPR2-F1
#
_cell.length_a   1.000
_cell.length_b   1.000
_cell.length_c   1.000
_cell.angle_alpha   90.00
_cell.angle_beta   90.00
_cell.angle_gamma   90.00
#
_symmetry.space_group_name_H-M   'P 1'
#
loop_
_entity.id
_entity.type
_entity.pdbx_description
1 polymer ?
#
loop_
_entity_poly.entity_id
_entity_poly.type
_entity_poly.pdbx_seq_one_letter_code
_entity_poly.pdbx_strand_id
1 'polypeptide(L)' 'MFGCVIHVEIRLGKFWIQRDGTEAGIANELIVAGVPKSDIVLGYRSPFL' A
#
# COMPACT_ATOMS: atom_id res chain seq x y z
N MET A 1 20.09 0.31 13.37
CA MET A 1 18.74 -0.25 13.18
C MET A 1 18.48 -0.30 11.68
N PHE A 2 18.08 -1.46 11.13
CA PHE A 2 17.80 -1.64 9.71
C PHE A 2 16.36 -2.12 9.57
N GLY A 3 15.58 -1.48 8.71
CA GLY A 3 14.17 -1.80 8.51
C GLY A 3 13.67 -1.25 7.19
N CYS A 4 12.84 -2.03 6.50
CA CYS A 4 12.10 -1.54 5.35
C CYS A 4 11.02 -0.56 5.85
N VAL A 5 11.01 0.68 5.35
CA VAL A 5 10.01 1.68 5.73
C VAL A 5 8.72 1.48 4.92
N ILE A 6 8.85 1.27 3.61
CA ILE A 6 7.72 1.02 2.71
C ILE A 6 8.04 -0.20 1.85
N HIS A 7 7.12 -1.14 1.78
CA HIS A 7 7.16 -2.27 0.84
C HIS A 7 5.83 -2.31 0.07
N VAL A 8 5.91 -2.08 -1.23
CA VAL A 8 4.79 -2.16 -2.15
C VAL A 8 5.14 -3.09 -3.30
N GLU A 9 4.21 -3.96 -3.66
CA GLU A 9 4.32 -4.84 -4.81
C GLU A 9 3.26 -4.48 -5.86
N ILE A 10 3.55 -4.71 -7.14
CA ILE A 10 2.54 -4.61 -8.20
C ILE A 10 2.13 -6.03 -8.58
N ARG A 11 0.87 -6.39 -8.31
CA ARG A 11 0.30 -7.71 -8.68
C ARG A 11 -1.01 -7.51 -9.43
N LEU A 12 -1.10 -8.10 -10.62
CA LEU A 12 -2.27 -8.01 -11.50
C LEU A 12 -2.74 -6.56 -11.72
N GLY A 13 -1.79 -5.64 -11.94
CA GLY A 13 -2.07 -4.22 -12.18
C GLY A 13 -2.47 -3.41 -10.94
N LYS A 14 -2.40 -4.00 -9.74
CA LYS A 14 -2.75 -3.33 -8.47
C LYS A 14 -1.54 -3.13 -7.59
N PHE A 15 -1.56 -2.08 -6.77
CA PHE A 15 -0.58 -1.81 -5.72
C PHE A 15 -0.94 -2.59 -4.46
N TRP A 16 -0.08 -3.51 -4.04
CA TRP A 16 -0.19 -4.29 -2.82
C TRP A 16 0.77 -3.75 -1.78
N ILE A 17 0.25 -2.98 -0.83
CA ILE A 17 1.03 -2.39 0.25
C ILE A 17 1.24 -3.48 1.31
N GLN A 18 2.47 -3.99 1.42
CA GLN A 18 2.86 -5.02 2.39
C GLN A 18 3.35 -4.41 3.71
N ARG A 19 3.88 -3.20 3.64
CA ARG A 19 4.33 -2.43 4.80
C ARG A 19 4.27 -0.95 4.49
N ASP A 20 3.85 -0.19 5.48
CA ASP A 20 3.92 1.27 5.48
C ASP A 20 4.28 1.76 6.89
N GLY A 21 5.48 2.34 7.02
CA GLY A 21 5.98 2.93 8.25
C GLY A 21 5.80 4.45 8.32
N THR A 22 5.06 5.05 7.40
CA THR A 22 4.77 6.49 7.39
C THR A 22 3.47 6.79 8.13
N GLU A 23 3.36 7.98 8.72
CA GLU A 23 2.11 8.44 9.34
C GLU A 23 1.08 8.84 8.27
N ALA A 24 1.54 9.39 7.15
CA ALA A 24 0.68 9.88 6.06
C ALA A 24 -0.03 8.72 5.32
N GLY A 25 0.64 7.58 5.19
CA GLY A 25 0.13 6.42 4.49
C GLY A 25 0.27 6.52 2.96
N ILE A 26 1.08 5.65 2.35
CA ILE A 26 1.32 5.60 0.90
C ILE A 26 0.04 5.34 0.10
N ALA A 27 -0.96 4.68 0.70
CA ALA A 27 -2.28 4.51 0.10
C ALA A 27 -2.94 5.87 -0.20
N ASN A 28 -2.79 6.86 0.70
CA ASN A 28 -3.35 8.19 0.54
C ASN A 28 -2.61 8.97 -0.56
N GLU A 29 -1.29 8.86 -0.60
CA GLU A 29 -0.47 9.49 -1.65
C GLU A 29 -0.80 8.95 -3.03
N LEU A 30 -1.01 7.64 -3.17
CA LEU A 30 -1.44 7.02 -4.43
C LEU A 30 -2.80 7.57 -4.90
N ILE A 31 -3.75 7.76 -3.98
CA ILE A 31 -5.05 8.36 -4.30
C ILE A 31 -4.88 9.80 -4.79
N VAL A 32 -4.06 10.60 -4.10
CA VAL A 32 -3.77 12.00 -4.51
C VAL A 32 -3.09 12.04 -5.88
N ALA A 33 -2.25 11.06 -6.20
CA ALA A 33 -1.62 10.90 -7.51
C ALA A 33 -2.58 10.39 -8.62
N GLY A 34 -3.85 10.14 -8.30
CA GLY A 34 -4.88 9.75 -9.25
C GLY A 34 -5.10 8.23 -9.37
N VAL A 35 -4.51 7.42 -8.50
CA VAL A 35 -4.73 5.96 -8.50
C VAL A 35 -6.12 5.67 -7.92
N PRO A 36 -6.98 4.92 -8.63
CA PRO A 36 -8.27 4.49 -8.09
C PRO A 36 -8.10 3.65 -6.82
N LYS A 37 -8.95 3.88 -5.81
CA LYS A 37 -8.95 3.08 -4.56
C LYS A 37 -9.10 1.57 -4.83
N SER A 38 -9.79 1.18 -5.90
CA SER A 38 -9.98 -0.22 -6.32
C SER A 38 -8.68 -0.94 -6.70
N ASP A 39 -7.65 -0.16 -7.02
CA ASP A 39 -6.36 -0.64 -7.51
C ASP A 39 -5.30 -0.65 -6.39
N ILE A 40 -5.70 -0.29 -5.16
CA ILE A 40 -4.85 -0.27 -3.98
C ILE A 40 -5.36 -1.36 -3.01
N VAL A 41 -4.49 -2.32 -2.72
CA VAL A 41 -4.74 -3.43 -1.80
C VAL A 41 -3.84 -3.26 -0.58
N LEU A 42 -4.45 -3.25 0.60
CA LEU A 42 -3.72 -3.26 1.87
C LEU A 42 -3.29 -4.70 2.18
N GLY A 43 -2.18 -5.14 1.58
CA GLY A 43 -1.66 -6.51 1.67
C GLY A 43 -1.29 -6.96 3.09
N TYR A 44 -1.04 -6.03 4.01
CA TYR A 44 -0.82 -6.31 5.43
C TYR A 44 -2.10 -6.59 6.22
N ARG A 45 -3.29 -6.39 5.65
CA ARG A 45 -4.57 -6.70 6.30
C ARG A 45 -5.03 -8.10 5.89
N SER A 46 -5.52 -8.86 6.86
CA SER A 46 -6.16 -10.16 6.61
C SER A 46 -7.37 -9.97 5.67
N PRO A 47 -7.58 -10.85 4.68
CA PRO A 47 -8.76 -10.80 3.83
C PRO A 47 -10.07 -11.16 4.56
N PHE A 48 -9.98 -11.64 5.81
CA PHE A 48 -11.12 -12.07 6.63
C PHE A 48 -11.53 -11.06 7.70
N LEU A 49 -10.98 -9.84 7.67
CA LEU A 49 -11.34 -8.76 8.58
C LEU A 49 -12.44 -7.87 8.00
#